data_AF-A0A1Q8CWR2-F1
#
_entry.id   AF-A0A1Q8CWR2-F1
#
_cell.length_a   1.000
_cell.length_b   1.000
_cell.length_c   1.000
_cell.angle_alpha   90.00
_cell.angle_beta   90.00
_cell.angle_gamma   90.00
#
_symmetry.space_group_name_H-M   'P 1'
#
loop_
_entity.id
_entity.type
_entity.pdbx_description
1 polymer ?
#
loop_
_entity_poly.entity_id
_entity_poly.type
_entity_poly.pdbx_seq_one_letter_code
_entity_poly.pdbx_strand_id
1 'polypeptide(L)' 'MREEVLTDELWGRLEPLIPVHPRRFRYPGRKRADDRAASEGILDVVRTGIGWNRLPTSVFGASGATCWRRLTE' A
#
# COMPACT_ATOMS: atom_id res chain seq x y z
N MET A 1 -0.50 -9.70 -18.66
CA MET A 1 0.67 -9.52 -17.78
C MET A 1 0.57 -8.14 -17.16
N ARG A 2 0.44 -8.04 -15.83
CA ARG A 2 0.72 -6.76 -15.17
C ARG A 2 2.22 -6.61 -15.12
N GLU A 3 2.74 -5.49 -15.59
CA GLU A 3 4.12 -5.14 -15.29
C GLU A 3 4.22 -4.87 -13.79
N GLU A 4 5.23 -5.47 -13.17
CA GLU A 4 5.54 -5.24 -11.77
C GLU A 4 5.86 -3.75 -11.58
N VAL A 5 4.96 -3.04 -10.88
CA VAL A 5 5.09 -1.59 -10.70
C VAL A 5 6.11 -1.26 -9.59
N LEU A 6 6.33 -2.19 -8.67
CA LEU A 6 7.26 -2.06 -7.56
C LEU A 6 8.23 -3.24 -7.56
N THR A 7 9.40 -3.02 -8.16
CA THR A 7 10.50 -3.98 -8.08
C THR A 7 11.06 -4.06 -6.66
N ASP A 8 11.71 -5.18 -6.32
CA ASP A 8 12.39 -5.34 -5.03
C ASP A 8 13.43 -4.26 -4.76
N GLU A 9 14.15 -3.82 -5.80
CA GLU A 9 15.14 -2.75 -5.69
C GLU A 9 14.48 -1.41 -5.31
N LEU A 10 13.37 -1.06 -5.95
CA LEU A 10 12.63 0.15 -5.63
C LEU A 10 12.01 0.04 -4.22
N TRP A 11 11.47 -1.12 -3.87
CA TRP A 11 10.97 -1.37 -2.52
C TRP A 11 12.05 -1.18 -1.46
N GLY A 12 13.26 -1.71 -1.67
CA GLY A 12 14.37 -1.54 -0.73
C GLY A 12 14.79 -0.08 -0.51
N ARG A 13 14.51 0.81 -1.47
CA ARG A 13 14.72 2.26 -1.32
C ARG A 13 13.54 2.97 -0.66
N LEU A 14 12.32 2.48 -0.87
CA LEU A 14 11.09 3.08 -0.33
C LEU A 14 10.80 2.67 1.11
N GLU A 15 10.98 1.39 1.46
CA GLU A 15 10.65 0.82 2.77
C GLU A 15 11.25 1.63 3.94
N PRO A 16 12.54 2.04 3.92
CA PRO A 16 13.13 2.80 5.03
C PRO A 16 12.53 4.20 5.22
N LEU A 17 11.86 4.75 4.19
CA LEU A 17 11.23 6.06 4.24
C LEU A 17 9.83 6.01 4.86
N ILE A 18 9.24 4.82 4.98
CA ILE A 18 7.93 4.64 5.58
C ILE A 18 8.08 4.68 7.10
N PRO A 19 7.37 5.60 7.81
CA PRO A 19 7.45 5.65 9.26
C PRO A 19 7.02 4.32 9.89
N VAL A 20 7.79 3.85 10.88
CA VAL A 20 7.43 2.67 11.65
C VAL A 20 6.32 3.05 12.62
N HIS A 21 5.14 2.46 12.45
CA HIS A 21 4.00 2.67 13.36
C HIS A 21 3.93 1.54 14.39
N PRO A 22 4.32 1.79 15.65
CA PRO A 22 4.26 0.77 16.69
C PRO A 22 2.82 0.35 16.93
N ARG A 23 2.58 -0.97 16.93
CA ARG A 23 1.26 -1.52 17.23
C ARG A 23 0.92 -1.27 18.70
N ARG A 24 -0.26 -0.72 18.96
CA ARG A 24 -0.76 -0.56 20.34
C ARG A 24 -0.86 -1.93 21.02
N PHE A 25 -0.33 -2.04 22.24
CA PHE A 25 -0.40 -3.28 23.03
C PHE A 25 -1.83 -3.58 23.47
N ARG A 26 -2.53 -2.58 24.02
CA ARG A 26 -3.90 -2.72 24.51
C ARG A 26 -4.89 -2.18 23.46
N TYR A 27 -5.92 -2.95 23.16
CA TYR A 27 -6.93 -2.65 22.12
C TYR A 27 -6.31 -2.35 20.74
N PRO A 28 -5.58 -3.31 20.13
CA PRO A 28 -4.77 -3.09 18.93
C PRO A 28 -5.54 -2.75 17.66
N GLY A 29 -6.88 -2.83 17.66
CA GLY A 29 -7.70 -2.67 16.46
C GLY A 29 -7.35 -3.68 15.37
N ARG A 30 -7.77 -3.37 14.13
CA ARG A 30 -7.41 -4.17 12.95
C ARG A 30 -5.92 -3.98 12.65
N LYS A 31 -5.22 -5.08 12.36
CA LYS A 31 -3.82 -5.03 11.91
C LYS A 31 -3.71 -4.14 10.67
N ARG A 32 -2.73 -3.24 10.66
CA ARG A 32 -2.40 -2.41 9.49
C ARG A 32 -2.16 -3.33 8.28
N ALA A 33 -2.60 -2.92 7.10
CA ALA A 33 -2.26 -3.62 5.86
C ALA A 33 -0.74 -3.65 5.67
N ASP A 34 -0.24 -4.56 4.85
CA ASP A 34 1.18 -4.60 4.52
C ASP A 34 1.61 -3.30 3.79
N ASP A 35 2.81 -2.81 4.10
CA ASP A 35 3.28 -1.52 3.59
C ASP A 35 3.66 -1.61 2.10
N ARG A 36 4.17 -2.77 1.67
CA ARG A 36 4.50 -3.03 0.26
C ARG A 36 3.22 -3.13 -0.57
N ALA A 37 2.25 -3.91 -0.09
CA ALA A 37 0.92 -4.03 -0.68
C ALA A 37 0.23 -2.67 -0.91
N ALA A 38 0.27 -1.80 0.09
CA ALA A 38 -0.29 -0.45 -0.03
C ALA A 38 0.48 0.41 -1.04
N SER A 39 1.82 0.34 -1.03
CA SER A 39 2.68 1.09 -1.95
C SER A 39 2.47 0.67 -3.40
N GLU A 40 2.41 -0.64 -3.67
CA GLU A 40 2.07 -1.20 -4.98
C GLU A 40 0.71 -0.72 -5.47
N GLY A 41 -0.29 -0.72 -4.60
CA GLY A 41 -1.63 -0.22 -4.92
C GLY A 41 -1.65 1.26 -5.26
N ILE A 42 -0.92 2.10 -4.51
CA ILE A 42 -0.77 3.53 -4.80
C ILE A 42 -0.12 3.75 -6.17
N LEU A 43 1.00 3.08 -6.42
CA LEU A 43 1.73 3.25 -7.68
C LEU A 43 0.91 2.78 -8.89
N ASP A 44 0.14 1.69 -8.75
CA ASP A 44 -0.74 1.21 -9.81
C ASP A 44 -1.87 2.20 -10.11
N VAL A 45 -2.48 2.81 -9.07
CA VAL A 45 -3.47 3.90 -9.24
C VAL A 45 -2.87 5.09 -9.98
N VAL A 46 -1.69 5.56 -9.55
CA VAL A 46 -1.01 6.71 -10.17
C VAL A 46 -0.65 6.41 -11.63
N ARG A 47 -0.16 5.20 -11.90
CA ARG A 47 0.27 4.77 -13.24
C ARG A 47 -0.91 4.61 -14.20
N THR A 48 -2.00 4.00 -13.75
CA THR A 48 -3.14 3.63 -14.60
C THR A 48 -4.23 4.69 -14.63
N GLY A 49 -4.26 5.61 -13.67
CA GLY A 49 -5.29 6.63 -13.51
C GLY A 49 -6.65 6.06 -13.08
N ILE A 50 -6.73 4.80 -12.63
CA ILE A 50 -7.99 4.23 -12.14
C ILE A 50 -8.41 4.91 -10.85
N GLY A 51 -9.72 5.02 -10.62
CA GLY A 51 -10.21 5.49 -9.32
C GLY A 51 -9.88 4.51 -8.20
N TRP A 52 -9.60 5.01 -6.99
CA TRP A 52 -9.26 4.20 -5.81
C TRP A 52 -10.25 3.04 -5.55
N ASN A 53 -11.55 3.27 -5.72
CA ASN A 53 -12.58 2.25 -5.52
C ASN A 53 -12.52 1.09 -6.54
N ARG A 54 -11.81 1.26 -7.65
CA ARG A 54 -11.62 0.24 -8.69
C ARG A 54 -10.33 -0.57 -8.51
N LEU A 55 -9.50 -0.23 -7.52
CA LEU A 55 -8.28 -0.98 -7.25
C LEU A 55 -8.62 -2.41 -6.77
N PRO A 56 -8.20 -3.47 -7.49
CA PRO A 56 -8.57 -4.85 -7.16
C PRO A 56 -7.85 -5.33 -5.89
N THR A 57 -8.56 -5.27 -4.76
CA THR A 57 -8.02 -5.61 -3.42
C THR A 57 -7.49 -7.04 -3.35
N SER A 58 -8.10 -7.99 -4.07
CA SER A 58 -7.65 -9.38 -4.12
C SER A 58 -6.25 -9.56 -4.70
N VAL A 59 -5.78 -8.60 -5.51
CA VAL A 59 -4.47 -8.68 -6.16
C VAL A 59 -3.38 -8.04 -5.29
N PHE A 60 -3.67 -6.91 -4.65
CA PHE A 60 -2.68 -6.18 -3.85
C PHE A 60 -2.70 -6.54 -2.37
N GLY A 61 -3.79 -7.09 -1.84
CA GLY A 61 -3.99 -7.25 -0.40
C GLY A 61 -4.31 -5.95 0.35
N ALA A 62 -4.37 -4.82 -0.34
CA ALA A 62 -4.82 -3.53 0.18
C ALA A 62 -5.94 -2.95 -0.69
N SER A 63 -6.99 -2.42 -0.05
CA SER A 63 -8.05 -1.71 -0.77
C SER A 63 -7.61 -0.32 -1.18
N GLY A 64 -8.20 0.25 -2.24
CA GLY A 64 -7.87 1.62 -2.63
C GLY A 64 -8.16 2.66 -1.55
N ALA A 65 -9.20 2.45 -0.72
CA ALA A 65 -9.43 3.30 0.45
C ALA A 65 -8.30 3.21 1.49
N THR A 66 -7.69 2.02 1.65
CA THR A 66 -6.50 1.86 2.50
C THR A 66 -5.30 2.56 1.88
N CYS A 67 -5.07 2.38 0.58
CA CYS A 67 -4.00 3.02 -0.17
C CYS A 67 -4.08 4.55 -0.09
N TRP A 68 -5.27 5.13 -0.26
CA TRP A 68 -5.50 6.56 -0.12
C TRP A 68 -5.18 7.07 1.29
N ARG A 69 -5.65 6.37 2.34
CA ARG A 69 -5.27 6.70 3.72
C ARG A 69 -3.76 6.67 3.91
N ARG A 70 -3.07 5.63 3.41
CA ARG A 70 -1.60 5.53 3.50
C ARG A 70 -0.88 6.67 2.78
N LEU A 71 -1.40 7.13 1.65
CA LEU A 71 -0.82 8.25 0.90
C LEU A 71 -0.98 9.60 1.61
N THR A 72 -1.98 9.71 2.49
CA THR A 72 -2.35 10.96 3.18
C THR A 72 -2.05 10.94 4.68
N GLU A 73 -1.36 9.90 5.16
CA GLU A 73 -0.95 9.70 6.54
C GLU A 73 0.19 10.64 6.97
#